data_AF-A0A2N2NA30-F1
#
_entry.id   AF-A0A2N2NA30-F1
#
_cell.length_a   1.000
_cell.length_b   1.000
_cell.length_c   1.000
_cell.angle_alpha   90.00
_cell.angle_beta   90.00
_cell.angle_gamma   90.00
#
_symmetry.space_group_name_H-M   'P 1'
#
loop_
_entity.id
_entity.type
_entity.pdbx_description
1 polymer ?
#
loop_
_entity_poly.entity_id
_entity_poly.type
_entity_poly.pdbx_seq_one_letter_code
_entity_poly.pdbx_strand_id
1 'polypeptide(L)' 'MDVDHKAYSAKTLIWYANEETGDGPVFVRFCLECGQFVKADESVCTSMDGVPSDEPNATCKKHGRVRMPFYCWNSDFVEE' A
#
# COMPACT_ATOMS: atom_id res chain seq x y z
N MET A 1 21.73 12.78 -0.65
CA MET A 1 20.84 12.35 -1.75
C MET A 1 19.43 12.60 -1.26
N ASP A 2 18.95 13.81 -1.50
CA ASP A 2 17.62 14.26 -1.09
C ASP A 2 16.58 13.43 -1.85
N VAL A 3 15.92 12.52 -1.13
CA VAL A 3 14.75 11.81 -1.64
C VAL A 3 13.67 12.88 -1.79
N ASP A 4 13.38 13.22 -3.04
CA ASP A 4 12.36 14.21 -3.40
C ASP A 4 11.00 13.68 -2.95
N HIS A 5 10.58 14.07 -1.74
CA HIS A 5 9.30 13.73 -1.11
C HIS A 5 8.10 14.39 -1.83
N LYS A 6 8.28 14.95 -3.03
CA LYS A 6 7.20 15.65 -3.74
C LYS A 6 6.28 14.66 -4.44
N ALA A 7 5.09 14.56 -3.89
CA ALA A 7 3.85 14.33 -4.60
C ALA A 7 3.64 12.93 -5.19
N TYR A 8 3.74 11.89 -4.35
CA TYR A 8 2.82 10.78 -4.54
C TYR A 8 1.41 11.29 -4.29
N SER A 9 0.73 11.70 -5.36
CA SER A 9 -0.70 12.00 -5.35
C SER A 9 -1.44 10.93 -4.55
N ALA A 10 -2.40 11.31 -3.69
CA ALA A 10 -3.24 10.37 -2.94
C ALA A 10 -3.95 9.32 -3.83
N LYS A 11 -3.97 9.51 -5.16
CA LYS A 11 -4.45 8.50 -6.12
C LYS A 11 -3.49 7.31 -6.31
N THR A 12 -2.23 7.47 -5.91
CA THR A 12 -1.11 6.55 -6.13
C THR A 12 -0.80 5.70 -4.91
N LEU A 13 -1.07 6.21 -3.71
CA LEU A 13 -0.90 5.47 -2.47
C LEU A 13 -2.25 5.00 -1.97
N ILE A 14 -2.28 3.80 -1.39
CA ILE A 14 -3.46 3.24 -0.74
C ILE A 14 -3.09 2.92 0.69
N TRP A 15 -3.81 3.55 1.62
CA TRP A 15 -3.64 3.36 3.04
C TRP A 15 -4.81 2.53 3.58
N TYR A 16 -4.47 1.49 4.33
CA TYR A 16 -5.44 0.64 5.02
C TYR A 16 -5.43 0.95 6.51
N ALA A 17 -6.15 2.01 6.90
CA ALA A 17 -6.26 2.43 8.29
C ALA A 17 -6.97 1.36 9.14
N ASN A 18 -6.39 1.02 10.28
CA ASN A 18 -7.09 0.33 11.35
C ASN A 18 -7.97 1.35 12.09
N GLU A 19 -9.27 1.06 12.23
CA GLU A 19 -10.24 1.99 12.80
C GLU A 19 -10.00 2.31 14.29
N GLU A 20 -9.38 1.39 15.04
CA GLU A 20 -9.14 1.55 16.47
C GLU A 20 -7.89 2.39 16.76
N THR A 21 -6.84 2.22 15.95
CA THR A 21 -5.53 2.84 16.19
C THR A 21 -5.22 4.01 15.26
N GLY A 22 -5.87 4.08 14.09
CA GLY A 22 -5.52 5.01 13.03
C GLY A 22 -4.15 4.72 12.40
N ASP A 23 -3.53 3.58 12.68
CA ASP A 23 -2.31 3.10 12.03
C ASP A 23 -2.64 2.05 10.97
N GLY A 24 -1.76 1.84 10.00
CA GLY A 24 -2.03 1.00 8.85
C GLY A 24 -0.94 1.04 7.78
N PRO A 25 -0.80 -0.05 7.02
CA PRO A 25 0.17 -0.12 5.94
C PRO A 25 -0.25 0.76 4.76
N VAL A 26 0.75 1.37 4.14
CA VAL A 26 0.62 2.15 2.90
C VAL A 26 1.26 1.39 1.76
N PHE A 27 0.53 1.27 0.65
CA PHE A 27 0.98 0.58 -0.55
C PHE A 27 1.00 1.50 -1.76
N VAL A 28 1.89 1.21 -2.70
CA VAL A 28 1.92 1.90 -4.00
C VAL A 28 1.00 1.18 -4.98
N ARG A 29 0.05 1.90 -5.58
CA ARG A 29 -1.04 1.37 -6.40
C ARG A 29 -0.63 0.96 -7.81
N PHE A 30 0.41 0.13 -7.95
CA PHE A 30 0.87 -0.39 -9.25
C PHE A 30 1.11 -1.89 -9.24
N CYS A 31 1.02 -2.48 -10.43
CA CYS A 31 1.46 -3.85 -10.70
C CYS A 31 2.98 -3.86 -10.92
N LEU A 32 3.70 -4.66 -10.14
CA LEU A 32 5.17 -4.81 -10.27
C LEU A 32 5.61 -5.35 -11.63
N GLU A 33 4.75 -6.11 -12.32
CA GLU A 33 5.11 -6.72 -13.60
C GLU A 33 5.02 -5.76 -14.79
N CYS A 34 4.11 -4.78 -14.77
CA CYS A 34 3.90 -3.88 -15.91
C CYS A 34 3.83 -2.40 -15.59
N GLY A 35 3.99 -2.01 -14.33
CA GLY A 35 3.98 -0.62 -13.88
C GLY A 35 2.65 0.11 -14.06
N GLN A 36 1.56 -0.60 -14.40
CA GLN A 36 0.24 0.00 -14.59
C GLN A 36 -0.50 0.10 -13.25
N PHE A 37 -1.37 1.12 -13.13
CA PHE A 37 -2.25 1.26 -11.98
C PHE A 37 -3.17 0.05 -11.83
N VAL A 38 -3.34 -0.39 -10.59
CA VAL A 38 -4.18 -1.55 -10.24
C VAL A 38 -5.45 -1.11 -9.52
N LYS A 39 -6.46 -1.98 -9.48
CA LYS A 39 -7.61 -1.80 -8.58
C LYS A 39 -7.22 -2.42 -7.23
N ALA A 40 -7.00 -1.58 -6.22
CA ALA A 40 -6.76 -2.04 -4.86
C ALA A 40 -8.03 -2.69 -4.27
N ASP A 41 -7.85 -3.64 -3.37
CA ASP A 41 -8.95 -4.20 -2.60
C ASP A 41 -9.42 -3.23 -1.52
N GLU A 42 -10.60 -3.50 -0.97
CA GLU A 42 -11.18 -2.69 0.11
C GLU A 42 -10.45 -2.90 1.45
N SER A 43 -9.80 -4.05 1.63
CA SER A 43 -9.01 -4.38 2.82
C SER A 43 -7.78 -5.23 2.46
N VAL A 44 -6.85 -5.34 3.41
CA VAL A 44 -5.67 -6.22 3.32
C VAL A 44 -5.64 -7.20 4.48
N CYS A 45 -5.10 -8.38 4.23
CA CYS A 45 -4.80 -9.33 5.30
C CYS A 45 -3.49 -8.96 5.98
N THR A 46 -3.50 -8.97 7.30
CA THR A 46 -2.31 -8.86 8.15
C THR A 46 -2.11 -10.17 8.92
N SER A 47 -0.85 -10.45 9.27
CA SER A 47 -0.50 -11.51 10.20
C SER A 47 -0.91 -11.14 11.64
N MET A 48 -0.80 -12.09 12.57
CA MET A 48 -1.12 -11.84 13.99
C MET A 48 -0.28 -10.70 14.60
N ASP A 49 0.95 -10.51 14.11
CA ASP A 49 1.86 -9.44 14.56
C ASP A 49 1.58 -8.10 13.86
N GLY A 50 0.47 -7.99 13.12
CA GLY A 50 0.08 -6.78 12.38
C GLY A 50 0.81 -6.60 11.05
N VAL A 51 1.87 -7.36 10.76
CA VAL A 51 2.62 -7.24 9.51
C VAL A 51 1.75 -7.61 8.30
N PRO A 52 1.73 -6.81 7.21
CA PRO A 52 0.94 -7.12 6.03
C PRO A 52 1.36 -8.44 5.41
N SER A 53 0.37 -9.23 4.98
CA SER A 53 0.61 -10.50 4.31
C SER A 53 1.34 -10.32 2.96
N ASP A 54 2.01 -11.38 2.51
CA ASP A 54 2.56 -11.49 1.15
C ASP A 54 1.50 -11.90 0.11
N GLU A 55 0.25 -12.08 0.53
CA GLU A 55 -0.87 -12.36 -0.38
C GLU A 55 -1.21 -11.17 -1.30
N PRO A 56 -1.75 -11.43 -2.50
CA PRO A 56 -2.23 -10.39 -3.40
C PRO A 56 -3.31 -9.49 -2.75
N ASN A 57 -3.19 -8.18 -2.92
CA ASN A 57 -4.11 -7.16 -2.36
C ASN A 57 -4.69 -6.21 -3.42
N ALA A 58 -4.50 -6.53 -4.70
CA ALA A 58 -5.03 -5.76 -5.80
C ALA A 58 -5.25 -6.62 -7.06
N THR A 59 -5.96 -6.02 -8.02
CA THR A 59 -6.21 -6.61 -9.33
C THR A 59 -5.61 -5.75 -10.44
N CYS A 60 -4.66 -6.31 -11.18
CA CYS A 60 -4.16 -5.80 -12.44
C CYS A 60 -5.04 -6.28 -13.60
N LYS A 61 -5.41 -5.38 -14.51
CA LYS A 61 -6.20 -5.73 -15.71
C LYS A 61 -5.49 -6.74 -16.62
N LYS A 62 -4.16 -6.81 -16.58
CA LYS A 62 -3.34 -7.71 -17.44
C LYS A 62 -2.92 -9.00 -16.73
N HIS A 63 -2.50 -8.92 -15.47
CA HIS A 63 -1.89 -10.04 -14.74
C HIS A 63 -2.81 -10.66 -13.68
N GLY A 64 -4.04 -10.16 -13.53
CA GLY A 64 -4.99 -10.68 -12.54
C GLY A 64 -4.65 -10.22 -11.12
N ARG A 65 -4.68 -11.14 -10.15
CA ARG A 65 -4.38 -10.84 -8.75
C ARG A 65 -2.89 -10.57 -8.58
N VAL A 66 -2.55 -9.42 -8.01
CA VAL A 66 -1.18 -9.00 -7.77
C VAL A 66 -1.03 -8.39 -6.38
N ARG A 67 0.20 -8.40 -5.88
CA ARG A 67 0.57 -7.69 -4.67
C ARG A 67 1.11 -6.30 -5.02
N MET A 68 0.54 -5.27 -4.41
CA MET A 68 1.06 -3.92 -4.46
C MET A 68 2.35 -3.82 -3.62
N PRO A 69 3.35 -3.03 -4.06
CA PRO A 69 4.55 -2.77 -3.27
C PRO A 69 4.21 -2.09 -1.94
N PHE A 70 4.74 -2.62 -0.84
CA PHE A 70 4.72 -1.95 0.44
C PHE A 70 5.57 -0.67 0.36
N TYR A 71 5.07 0.42 0.93
CA TYR A 71 5.76 1.71 0.94
C TYR A 71 6.27 2.04 2.35
N CYS A 72 5.35 2.18 3.31
CA CYS A 72 5.67 2.48 4.72
C CYS A 72 4.44 2.20 5.60
N TRP A 73 4.57 2.41 6.91
CA TRP A 73 3.44 2.61 7.81
C TRP A 73 3.03 4.07 7.81
N ASN A 74 1.75 4.38 8.04
CA ASN A 74 1.35 5.79 8.17
C ASN A 74 1.76 6.39 9.53
N SER A 75 1.95 5.57 10.56
CA SER A 75 2.51 6.00 11.85
C SER A 75 3.94 6.51 11.75
N ASP A 76 4.72 6.06 10.76
CA ASP A 76 6.08 6.56 10.48
C ASP A 76 6.13 8.06 10.14
N PHE A 77 4.98 8.70 9.88
CA PHE A 77 4.89 10.15 9.63
C PHE A 77 4.65 10.99 10.90
N VAL A 78 4.36 10.36 12.06
CA VAL A 78 3.91 11.05 13.28
C VAL A 78 4.98 11.00 14.38
N GLU A 79 6.24 11.17 14.02
CA GLU A 79 7.32 11.50 14.98
C GLU A 79 7.69 12.99 14.87
N GLU A 80 6.93 13.85 15.55
CA GLU A 80 7.37 15.18 16.03
C GLU A 80 6.91 15.40 17.48
#